data_AF-A0A250X9H4-F1
#
_entry.id   AF-A0A250X9H4-F1
#
_cell.length_a   1.000
_cell.length_b   1.000
_cell.length_c   1.000
_cell.angle_alpha   90.00
_cell.angle_beta   90.00
_cell.angle_gamma   90.00
#
_symmetry.space_group_name_H-M   'P 1'
#
loop_
_entity.id
_entity.type
_entity.pdbx_description
1 polymer ?
#
loop_
_entity_poly.entity_id
_entity_poly.type
_entity_poly.pdbx_seq_one_letter_code
_entity_poly.pdbx_strand_id
1 'polypeptide(L)'
;MRISNTSYMSIKVSFTAAEEEAIIRARFLTGASVSRGAPPFQKLLKRFVELVDKVENGSKEASEDALKALLREITVIELQASKYQAIGVAQKKEQEIYVDKQRLLQEHIEQAKRDIEDKKKELQEARIVRQHMEEYEVLRGMICELPARSVTQAEIDRINKHMERIEAEGLKHAAIMEKKRKQYALLFHVLDELQRLPDDPDQLDTAVHAPESTDIATVGQNAMEVDT
;
A
#
# COMPACT_ATOMS: atom_id res chain seq x y z
N MET A 1 -71.91 -68.03 -21.03
CA MET A 1 -72.66 -66.82 -20.62
C MET A 1 -71.64 -65.69 -20.48
N ARG A 2 -71.99 -64.49 -20.94
CA ARG A 2 -71.06 -63.41 -21.34
C ARG A 2 -70.12 -62.93 -20.23
N ILE A 3 -68.84 -62.82 -20.57
CA ILE A 3 -67.80 -62.16 -19.79
C ILE A 3 -68.08 -60.65 -19.90
N SER A 4 -68.56 -60.04 -18.81
CA SER A 4 -68.67 -58.59 -18.70
C SER A 4 -67.29 -57.99 -18.45
N ASN A 5 -66.75 -57.42 -19.53
CA ASN A 5 -65.55 -56.62 -19.57
C ASN A 5 -65.66 -55.47 -18.56
N THR A 6 -64.94 -55.56 -17.44
CA THR A 6 -64.91 -54.48 -16.44
C THR A 6 -64.02 -53.39 -16.99
N SER A 7 -64.66 -52.42 -17.64
CA SER A 7 -64.07 -51.17 -18.10
C SER A 7 -63.46 -50.47 -16.90
N TYR A 8 -62.13 -50.42 -16.83
CA TYR A 8 -61.41 -49.54 -15.91
C TYR A 8 -61.81 -48.10 -16.26
N MET A 9 -62.76 -47.53 -15.51
CA MET A 9 -63.06 -46.11 -15.61
C MET A 9 -61.80 -45.32 -15.23
N SER A 10 -61.16 -44.77 -16.24
CA SER A 10 -60.09 -43.80 -16.07
C SER A 10 -60.72 -42.50 -15.56
N ILE A 11 -60.76 -42.34 -14.24
CA ILE A 11 -61.18 -41.10 -13.59
C ILE A 11 -60.13 -40.04 -13.93
N LYS A 12 -60.43 -39.19 -14.90
CA LYS A 12 -59.60 -38.04 -15.22
C LYS A 12 -59.83 -36.96 -14.16
N VAL A 13 -58.99 -36.97 -13.13
CA VAL A 13 -58.87 -35.87 -12.18
C VAL A 13 -58.15 -34.72 -12.89
N SER A 14 -58.82 -33.58 -13.04
CA SER A 14 -58.21 -32.35 -13.57
C SER A 14 -57.48 -31.61 -12.47
N PHE A 15 -56.17 -31.41 -12.62
CA PHE A 15 -55.34 -30.63 -11.70
C PHE A 15 -55.13 -29.21 -12.24
N THR A 16 -54.88 -28.26 -11.35
CA THR A 16 -54.43 -26.92 -11.76
C THR A 16 -52.95 -26.95 -12.15
N ALA A 17 -52.50 -26.00 -12.98
CA ALA A 17 -51.11 -25.97 -13.46
C ALA A 17 -50.05 -25.97 -12.32
N ALA A 18 -50.35 -25.33 -11.19
CA ALA A 18 -49.47 -25.30 -10.02
C ALA A 18 -49.41 -26.67 -9.30
N GLU A 19 -50.54 -27.36 -9.21
CA GLU A 19 -50.61 -28.71 -8.65
C GLU A 19 -49.92 -29.72 -9.59
N GLU A 20 -50.09 -29.58 -10.90
CA GLU A 20 -49.37 -30.40 -11.89
C GLU A 20 -47.86 -30.23 -11.77
N GLU A 21 -47.37 -29.01 -11.64
CA GLU A 21 -45.94 -28.74 -11.48
C GLU A 21 -45.40 -29.28 -10.14
N ALA A 22 -46.18 -29.18 -9.06
CA ALA A 22 -45.85 -29.79 -7.77
C ALA A 22 -45.79 -31.33 -7.87
N ILE A 23 -46.74 -31.94 -8.59
CA ILE A 23 -46.77 -33.39 -8.84
C ILE A 23 -45.59 -33.81 -9.73
N ILE A 24 -45.24 -33.04 -10.75
CA ILE A 24 -44.09 -33.30 -11.63
C ILE A 24 -42.78 -33.21 -10.83
N ARG A 25 -42.60 -32.15 -10.03
CA ARG A 25 -41.44 -32.00 -9.13
C ARG A 25 -41.35 -33.15 -8.14
N ALA A 26 -42.45 -33.50 -7.48
CA ALA A 26 -42.50 -34.62 -6.56
C ALA A 26 -42.13 -35.95 -7.24
N ARG A 27 -42.66 -36.21 -8.45
CA ARG A 27 -42.34 -37.42 -9.24
C ARG A 27 -40.90 -37.47 -9.72
N PHE A 28 -40.33 -36.31 -10.07
CA PHE A 28 -38.94 -36.20 -10.48
C PHE A 28 -37.99 -36.47 -9.31
N LEU A 29 -38.23 -35.80 -8.17
CA LEU A 29 -37.42 -35.93 -6.96
C LEU A 29 -37.49 -37.32 -6.33
N THR A 30 -38.66 -37.95 -6.35
CA THR A 30 -38.83 -39.33 -5.85
C THR A 30 -38.38 -40.39 -6.85
N GLY A 31 -38.04 -40.02 -8.09
CA GLY A 31 -37.71 -40.98 -9.14
C GLY A 31 -38.89 -41.85 -9.62
N ALA A 32 -40.11 -41.51 -9.20
CA ALA A 32 -41.34 -42.20 -9.65
C ALA A 32 -41.56 -42.05 -11.17
N SER A 33 -40.94 -41.08 -11.82
CA SER A 33 -40.93 -40.91 -13.28
C SER A 33 -39.94 -41.81 -14.02
N VAL A 34 -38.94 -42.41 -13.35
CA VAL A 34 -37.83 -43.16 -13.99
C VAL A 34 -37.97 -44.67 -13.80
N SER A 35 -38.81 -45.12 -12.87
CA SER A 35 -39.23 -46.52 -12.79
C SER A 35 -39.99 -46.90 -14.07
N ARG A 36 -39.43 -47.79 -14.90
CA ARG A 36 -40.08 -48.40 -16.08
C ARG A 36 -41.28 -49.30 -15.72
N GLY A 37 -42.04 -48.98 -14.68
CA GLY A 37 -43.12 -49.80 -14.14
C GLY A 37 -44.24 -48.98 -13.51
N ALA A 38 -45.36 -49.65 -13.23
CA ALA A 38 -46.51 -49.03 -12.57
C ALA A 38 -46.10 -48.42 -11.20
N PRO A 39 -46.68 -47.28 -10.80
CA PRO A 39 -46.48 -46.69 -9.48
C PRO A 39 -46.61 -47.74 -8.37
N PRO A 40 -45.76 -47.70 -7.32
CA PRO A 40 -45.72 -48.74 -6.29
C PRO A 40 -47.10 -49.04 -5.68
N PHE A 41 -47.87 -48.00 -5.35
CA PHE A 41 -49.23 -48.15 -4.82
C PHE A 41 -50.24 -48.73 -5.82
N GLN A 42 -50.10 -48.40 -7.12
CA GLN A 42 -50.96 -48.98 -8.15
C GLN A 42 -50.67 -50.47 -8.34
N LYS A 43 -49.40 -50.86 -8.23
CA LYS A 43 -48.98 -52.27 -8.29
C LYS A 43 -49.47 -53.05 -7.06
N LEU A 44 -49.35 -52.47 -5.87
CA LEU A 44 -49.90 -53.03 -4.63
C LEU A 44 -51.42 -53.24 -4.72
N LEU A 45 -52.15 -52.23 -5.20
CA LEU A 45 -53.60 -52.32 -5.37
C LEU A 45 -54.01 -53.44 -6.33
N LYS A 46 -53.27 -53.61 -7.44
CA LYS A 46 -53.51 -54.73 -8.38
C LYS A 46 -53.30 -56.09 -7.70
N ARG A 47 -52.23 -56.25 -6.91
CA ARG A 47 -51.99 -57.49 -6.13
C ARG A 47 -53.07 -57.75 -5.10
N PHE A 48 -53.63 -56.70 -4.50
CA PHE A 48 -54.74 -56.82 -3.56
C PHE A 48 -56.02 -57.31 -4.25
N VAL A 49 -56.38 -56.72 -5.40
CA VAL A 49 -57.53 -57.17 -6.18
C VAL A 49 -57.34 -58.60 -6.70
N GLU A 50 -56.13 -58.96 -7.14
CA GLU A 50 -55.79 -60.34 -7.51
C GLU A 50 -55.97 -61.32 -6.34
N LEU A 51 -55.58 -60.94 -5.11
CA LEU A 51 -55.80 -61.76 -3.93
C LEU A 51 -57.30 -61.99 -3.67
N VAL A 52 -58.12 -60.94 -3.73
CA VAL A 52 -59.57 -61.04 -3.53
C VAL A 52 -60.19 -62.01 -4.54
N ASP A 53 -59.84 -61.88 -5.83
CA ASP A 53 -60.32 -62.80 -6.88
C ASP A 53 -59.88 -64.25 -6.65
N LYS A 54 -58.64 -64.48 -6.21
CA LYS A 54 -58.14 -65.84 -5.92
C LYS A 54 -58.73 -66.45 -4.66
N VAL A 55 -59.19 -65.64 -3.71
CA VAL A 55 -59.91 -66.10 -2.52
C VAL A 55 -61.34 -66.50 -2.86
N GLU A 56 -62.03 -65.73 -3.73
CA GLU A 56 -63.42 -66.00 -4.10
C GLU A 56 -63.56 -67.12 -5.15
N ASN A 57 -62.65 -67.16 -6.14
CA ASN A 57 -62.79 -68.00 -7.33
C ASN A 57 -61.65 -69.03 -7.53
N GLY A 58 -60.64 -69.04 -6.65
CA GLY A 58 -59.41 -69.83 -6.82
C GLY A 58 -59.29 -71.07 -5.90
N SER A 59 -58.19 -71.81 -6.05
CA SER A 59 -57.80 -72.87 -5.10
C SER A 59 -57.11 -72.27 -3.87
N LYS A 60 -57.05 -73.05 -2.79
CA LYS A 60 -56.35 -72.64 -1.55
C LYS A 60 -54.87 -72.33 -1.79
N GLU A 61 -54.19 -73.10 -2.63
CA GLU A 61 -52.78 -72.84 -2.99
C GLU A 61 -52.64 -71.53 -3.78
N ALA A 62 -53.56 -71.25 -4.70
CA ALA A 62 -53.54 -70.03 -5.49
C ALA A 62 -53.79 -68.77 -4.64
N SER A 63 -54.63 -68.85 -3.61
CA SER A 63 -54.86 -67.74 -2.67
C SER A 63 -53.66 -67.53 -1.74
N GLU A 64 -53.02 -68.60 -1.26
CA GLU A 64 -51.78 -68.50 -0.47
C GLU A 64 -50.63 -67.86 -1.26
N ASP A 65 -50.48 -68.20 -2.54
CA ASP A 65 -49.45 -67.61 -3.40
C ASP A 65 -49.74 -66.14 -3.75
N ALA A 66 -51.01 -65.78 -3.95
CA ALA A 66 -51.43 -64.39 -4.11
C ALA A 66 -51.14 -63.57 -2.85
N LEU A 67 -51.35 -64.14 -1.65
CA LEU A 67 -51.04 -63.49 -0.38
C LEU A 67 -49.54 -63.26 -0.21
N LYS A 68 -48.71 -64.27 -0.52
CA LYS A 68 -47.24 -64.12 -0.52
C LYS A 68 -46.80 -63.03 -1.50
N ALA A 69 -47.42 -62.93 -2.68
CA ALA A 69 -47.09 -61.90 -3.66
C ALA A 69 -47.46 -60.49 -3.17
N LEU A 70 -48.62 -60.34 -2.50
CA LEU A 70 -49.02 -59.08 -1.88
C LEU A 70 -48.06 -58.65 -0.76
N LEU A 71 -47.70 -59.57 0.14
CA LEU A 71 -46.77 -59.31 1.24
C LEU A 71 -45.39 -58.87 0.73
N ARG A 72 -44.88 -59.52 -0.33
CA ARG A 72 -43.63 -59.09 -0.97
C ARG A 72 -43.71 -57.66 -1.48
N GLU A 73 -44.83 -57.27 -2.08
CA GLU A 73 -45.00 -55.90 -2.59
C GLU A 73 -45.04 -54.88 -1.44
N ILE A 74 -45.69 -55.21 -0.32
CA ILE A 74 -45.69 -54.38 0.90
C ILE A 74 -44.25 -54.17 1.40
N THR A 75 -43.48 -55.25 1.54
CA THR A 75 -42.08 -55.17 2.00
C THR A 75 -41.21 -54.31 1.06
N VAL A 76 -41.45 -54.38 -0.25
CA VAL A 76 -40.73 -53.54 -1.23
C VAL A 76 -41.05 -52.06 -1.01
N ILE A 77 -42.33 -51.71 -0.78
CA ILE A 77 -42.74 -50.32 -0.53
C ILE A 77 -42.19 -49.81 0.80
N GLU A 78 -42.21 -50.62 1.85
CA GLU A 78 -41.62 -50.29 3.15
C GLU A 78 -40.11 -50.00 3.03
N LEU A 79 -39.39 -50.85 2.29
CA LEU A 79 -37.96 -50.65 2.05
C LEU A 79 -37.70 -49.35 1.27
N GLN A 80 -38.51 -49.05 0.27
CA GLN A 80 -38.43 -47.80 -0.49
C GLN A 80 -38.71 -46.59 0.40
N ALA A 81 -39.75 -46.62 1.24
CA ALA A 81 -40.08 -45.55 2.17
C ALA A 81 -38.93 -45.27 3.16
N SER A 82 -38.37 -46.33 3.76
CA SER A 82 -37.21 -46.24 4.64
C SER A 82 -35.99 -45.63 3.94
N LYS A 83 -35.72 -46.04 2.69
CA LYS A 83 -34.66 -45.45 1.86
C LYS A 83 -34.87 -43.94 1.66
N TYR A 84 -36.07 -43.49 1.29
CA TYR A 84 -36.33 -42.06 1.09
C TYR A 84 -36.17 -41.25 2.38
N GLN A 85 -36.59 -41.81 3.52
CA GLN A 85 -36.38 -41.18 4.83
C GLN A 85 -34.88 -41.02 5.14
N ALA A 86 -34.08 -42.07 4.93
CA ALA A 86 -32.64 -42.02 5.14
C ALA A 86 -31.95 -40.99 4.21
N ILE A 87 -32.36 -40.94 2.93
CA ILE A 87 -31.89 -39.94 1.97
C ILE A 87 -32.26 -38.53 2.44
N GLY A 88 -33.50 -38.29 2.88
CA GLY A 88 -33.93 -36.98 3.35
C GLY A 88 -33.12 -36.47 4.55
N VAL A 89 -32.81 -37.36 5.50
CA VAL A 89 -31.94 -37.03 6.65
C VAL A 89 -30.52 -36.71 6.19
N ALA A 90 -29.95 -37.52 5.30
CA ALA A 90 -28.60 -37.29 4.76
C ALA A 90 -28.52 -35.96 3.97
N GLN A 91 -29.51 -35.69 3.12
CA GLN A 91 -29.60 -34.45 2.34
C GLN A 91 -29.72 -33.22 3.24
N LYS A 92 -30.51 -33.28 4.30
CA LYS A 92 -30.62 -32.17 5.26
C LYS A 92 -29.28 -31.88 5.92
N LYS A 93 -28.59 -32.91 6.39
CA LYS A 93 -27.24 -32.78 6.99
C LYS A 93 -26.24 -32.22 5.98
N GLU A 94 -26.28 -32.69 4.74
CA GLU A 94 -25.41 -32.22 3.68
C GLU A 94 -25.69 -30.75 3.32
N GLN A 95 -26.96 -30.35 3.28
CA GLN A 95 -27.36 -28.96 3.08
C GLN A 95 -26.81 -28.03 4.18
N GLU A 96 -26.90 -28.43 5.45
CA GLU A 96 -26.33 -27.68 6.57
C GLU A 96 -24.81 -27.48 6.40
N ILE A 97 -24.08 -28.54 6.01
CA ILE A 97 -22.64 -28.47 5.72
C ILE A 97 -22.33 -27.51 4.58
N TYR A 98 -23.14 -27.52 3.51
CA TYR A 98 -22.95 -26.62 2.38
C TYR A 98 -23.17 -25.15 2.76
N VAL A 99 -24.18 -24.86 3.59
CA VAL A 99 -24.42 -23.51 4.12
C VAL A 99 -23.23 -23.02 4.92
N ASP A 100 -22.67 -23.84 5.80
CA ASP A 100 -21.48 -23.48 6.58
C ASP A 100 -20.25 -23.25 5.69
N LYS A 101 -20.02 -24.12 4.70
CA LYS A 101 -18.93 -23.93 3.74
C LYS A 101 -19.09 -22.65 2.94
N GLN A 102 -20.31 -22.32 2.52
CA GLN A 102 -20.59 -21.09 1.80
C GLN A 102 -20.32 -19.85 2.66
N ARG A 103 -20.70 -19.89 3.94
CA ARG A 103 -20.41 -18.82 4.90
C ARG A 103 -18.89 -18.64 5.07
N LEU A 104 -18.15 -19.72 5.33
CA LEU A 104 -16.69 -19.67 5.46
C LEU A 104 -16.02 -19.14 4.20
N LEU A 105 -16.45 -19.59 3.01
CA LEU A 105 -15.93 -19.08 1.75
C LEU A 105 -16.15 -17.58 1.60
N GLN A 106 -17.32 -17.09 1.99
CA GLN A 106 -17.64 -15.65 1.96
C GLN A 106 -16.74 -14.85 2.90
N GLU A 107 -16.53 -15.35 4.13
CA GLU A 107 -15.60 -14.74 5.11
C GLU A 107 -14.17 -14.66 4.54
N HIS A 108 -13.68 -15.73 3.89
CA HIS A 108 -12.36 -15.74 3.24
C HIS A 108 -12.27 -14.76 2.07
N ILE A 109 -13.32 -14.63 1.25
CA ILE A 109 -13.37 -13.65 0.15
C ILE A 109 -13.27 -12.23 0.70
N GLU A 110 -14.00 -11.93 1.77
CA GLU A 110 -13.95 -10.61 2.41
C GLU A 110 -12.59 -10.31 3.01
N GLN A 111 -11.96 -11.29 3.66
CA GLN A 111 -10.60 -11.14 4.16
C GLN A 111 -9.60 -10.88 3.03
N ALA A 112 -9.65 -11.67 1.95
CA ALA A 112 -8.75 -11.49 0.81
C ALA A 112 -8.93 -10.11 0.15
N LYS A 113 -10.15 -9.58 0.10
CA LYS A 113 -10.41 -8.21 -0.39
C LYS A 113 -9.73 -7.16 0.49
N ARG A 114 -9.83 -7.28 1.81
CA ARG A 114 -9.14 -6.39 2.76
C ARG A 114 -7.63 -6.45 2.57
N ASP A 115 -7.07 -7.66 2.48
CA ASP A 115 -5.64 -7.86 2.28
C ASP A 115 -5.15 -7.23 0.97
N ILE A 116 -5.92 -7.33 -0.12
CA ILE A 116 -5.62 -6.67 -1.39
C ILE A 116 -5.59 -5.14 -1.24
N GLU A 117 -6.54 -4.56 -0.52
CA GLU A 117 -6.59 -3.12 -0.28
C GLU A 117 -5.40 -2.63 0.53
N ASP A 118 -5.01 -3.37 1.57
CA ASP A 118 -3.86 -3.02 2.39
C ASP A 118 -2.55 -3.16 1.61
N LYS A 119 -2.39 -4.24 0.83
CA LYS A 119 -1.22 -4.39 -0.06
C LYS A 119 -1.13 -3.34 -1.15
N LYS A 120 -2.26 -2.80 -1.62
CA LYS A 120 -2.24 -1.66 -2.55
C LYS A 120 -1.69 -0.40 -1.88
N LYS A 121 -2.05 -0.13 -0.62
CA LYS A 121 -1.53 1.02 0.13
C LYS A 121 -0.03 0.89 0.37
N GLU A 122 0.41 -0.28 0.88
CA GLU A 122 1.83 -0.58 1.06
C GLU A 122 2.63 -0.38 -0.23
N LEU A 123 2.09 -0.83 -1.38
CA LEU A 123 2.73 -0.66 -2.67
C LEU A 123 2.83 0.82 -3.09
N GLN A 124 1.82 1.63 -2.80
CA GLN A 124 1.86 3.07 -3.09
C GLN A 124 2.91 3.77 -2.24
N GLU A 125 2.99 3.46 -0.95
CA GLU A 125 4.01 3.99 -0.05
C GLU A 125 5.42 3.60 -0.50
N ALA A 126 5.62 2.33 -0.86
CA ALA A 126 6.90 1.84 -1.37
C ALA A 126 7.32 2.54 -2.68
N ARG A 127 6.36 2.88 -3.56
CA ARG A 127 6.64 3.65 -4.79
C ARG A 127 7.13 5.07 -4.48
N ILE A 128 6.52 5.74 -3.51
CA ILE A 128 6.94 7.08 -3.08
C ILE A 128 8.36 7.03 -2.53
N VAL A 129 8.66 6.06 -1.65
CA VAL A 129 10.02 5.89 -1.10
C VAL A 129 11.03 5.64 -2.22
N ARG A 130 10.69 4.80 -3.21
CA ARG A 130 11.56 4.54 -4.35
C ARG A 130 11.81 5.80 -5.18
N GLN A 131 10.76 6.60 -5.44
CA GLN A 131 10.89 7.86 -6.15
C GLN A 131 11.83 8.82 -5.41
N HIS A 132 11.66 9.00 -4.10
CA HIS A 132 12.54 9.85 -3.31
C HIS A 132 13.99 9.34 -3.34
N MET A 133 14.21 8.02 -3.28
CA MET A 133 15.55 7.45 -3.42
C MET A 133 16.16 7.79 -4.78
N GLU A 134 15.40 7.63 -5.87
CA GLU A 134 15.85 8.00 -7.22
C GLU A 134 16.20 9.50 -7.31
N GLU A 135 15.39 10.39 -6.72
CA GLU A 135 15.66 11.83 -6.65
C GLU A 135 16.94 12.14 -5.84
N TYR A 136 17.16 11.45 -4.72
CA TYR A 136 18.39 11.58 -3.92
C TYR A 136 19.63 11.07 -4.68
N GLU A 137 19.51 10.00 -5.44
CA GLU A 137 20.59 9.47 -6.29
C GLU A 137 21.02 10.50 -7.34
N VAL A 138 20.06 11.15 -8.00
CA VAL A 138 20.31 12.22 -8.96
C VAL A 138 21.04 13.40 -8.30
N LEU A 139 20.53 13.87 -7.15
CA LEU A 139 21.15 14.97 -6.42
C LEU A 139 22.56 14.61 -5.95
N ARG A 140 22.76 13.37 -5.48
CA ARG A 140 24.09 12.89 -5.08
C ARG A 140 25.05 12.89 -6.27
N GLY A 141 24.61 12.46 -7.45
CA GLY A 141 25.39 12.53 -8.68
C GLY A 141 25.90 13.95 -8.94
N MET A 142 25.01 14.95 -8.91
CA MET A 142 25.37 16.36 -9.09
C MET A 142 26.34 16.88 -8.01
N ILE A 143 26.13 16.49 -6.74
CA ILE A 143 27.01 16.91 -5.64
C ILE A 143 28.42 16.30 -5.80
N CYS A 144 28.53 15.07 -6.29
CA CYS A 144 29.80 14.40 -6.50
C CYS A 144 30.62 15.00 -7.66
N GLU A 145 30.00 15.74 -8.58
CA GLU A 145 30.72 16.48 -9.63
C GLU A 145 31.44 17.73 -9.07
N LEU A 146 30.98 18.24 -7.92
CA LEU A 146 31.59 19.40 -7.27
C LEU A 146 32.77 18.96 -6.39
N PRO A 147 33.83 19.80 -6.30
CA PRO A 147 34.95 19.51 -5.42
C PRO A 147 34.51 19.46 -3.95
N ALA A 148 35.21 18.67 -3.15
CA ALA A 148 34.92 18.57 -1.73
C ALA A 148 35.03 19.94 -1.05
N ARG A 149 34.06 20.25 -0.17
CA ARG A 149 33.99 21.54 0.53
C ARG A 149 35.29 21.90 1.26
N SER A 150 35.99 20.91 1.81
CA SER A 150 37.29 21.10 2.47
C SER A 150 38.36 21.64 1.53
N VAL A 151 38.38 21.19 0.27
CA VAL A 151 39.32 21.65 -0.75
C VAL A 151 39.03 23.10 -1.11
N THR A 152 37.76 23.42 -1.40
CA THR A 152 37.35 24.79 -1.73
C THR A 152 37.61 25.74 -0.56
N GLN A 153 37.35 25.31 0.68
CA GLN A 153 37.63 26.12 1.87
C GLN A 153 39.12 26.39 2.04
N ALA A 154 39.97 25.37 1.87
CA ALA A 154 41.42 25.55 1.96
C ALA A 154 41.95 26.53 0.88
N GLU A 155 41.36 26.51 -0.32
CA GLU A 155 41.70 27.43 -1.39
C GLU A 155 41.25 28.86 -1.09
N ILE A 156 40.04 29.05 -0.55
CA ILE A 156 39.56 30.35 -0.05
C ILE A 156 40.52 30.90 1.01
N ASP A 157 40.87 30.09 2.01
CA ASP A 157 41.75 30.52 3.11
C ASP A 157 43.15 30.89 2.58
N ARG A 158 43.65 30.17 1.57
CA ARG A 158 44.92 30.47 0.90
C ARG A 158 44.85 31.81 0.16
N ILE A 159 43.79 32.06 -0.59
CA ILE A 159 43.59 33.31 -1.33
C ILE A 159 43.46 34.49 -0.36
N ASN A 160 42.69 34.35 0.72
CA ASN A 160 42.55 35.40 1.73
C ASN A 160 43.90 35.78 2.37
N LYS A 161 44.71 34.79 2.76
CA LYS A 161 46.08 35.05 3.27
C LYS A 161 46.97 35.76 2.24
N HIS A 162 46.77 35.47 0.96
CA HIS A 162 47.51 36.13 -0.12
C HIS A 162 47.06 37.59 -0.29
N MET A 163 45.75 37.85 -0.19
CA MET A 163 45.20 39.22 -0.20
C MET A 163 45.73 40.04 0.97
N GLU A 164 45.64 39.51 2.20
CA GLU A 164 46.16 40.16 3.41
C GLU A 164 47.66 40.51 3.27
N ARG A 165 48.44 39.60 2.67
CA ARG A 165 49.86 39.85 2.40
C ARG A 165 50.08 41.00 1.43
N ILE A 166 49.38 40.99 0.29
CA ILE A 166 49.49 42.05 -0.73
C ILE A 166 49.05 43.39 -0.16
N GLU A 167 47.97 43.43 0.63
CA GLU A 167 47.51 44.65 1.28
C GLU A 167 48.57 45.19 2.26
N ALA A 168 49.17 44.32 3.07
CA ALA A 168 50.26 44.71 3.96
C ALA A 168 51.50 45.22 3.21
N GLU A 169 51.87 44.60 2.09
CA GLU A 169 52.95 45.08 1.21
C GLU A 169 52.60 46.43 0.57
N GLY A 170 51.36 46.62 0.12
CA GLY A 170 50.85 47.88 -0.40
C GLY A 170 50.93 49.00 0.62
N LEU A 171 50.51 48.75 1.86
CA LEU A 171 50.64 49.70 2.98
C LEU A 171 52.10 50.05 3.28
N LYS A 172 53.00 49.06 3.27
CA LYS A 172 54.45 49.29 3.45
C LYS A 172 55.02 50.16 2.32
N HIS A 173 54.65 49.89 1.07
CA HIS A 173 55.08 50.69 -0.07
C HIS A 173 54.55 52.12 -0.01
N ALA A 174 53.27 52.31 0.35
CA ALA A 174 52.69 53.62 0.56
C ALA A 174 53.44 54.41 1.64
N ALA A 175 53.77 53.79 2.77
CA ALA A 175 54.56 54.42 3.84
C ALA A 175 55.97 54.81 3.38
N ILE A 176 56.63 53.96 2.59
CA ILE A 176 57.95 54.27 2.01
C ILE A 176 57.86 55.46 1.05
N MET A 177 56.85 55.49 0.17
CA MET A 177 56.66 56.59 -0.77
C MET A 177 56.38 57.90 -0.05
N GLU A 178 55.58 57.87 1.01
CA GLU A 178 55.34 59.05 1.84
C GLU A 178 56.61 59.56 2.53
N LYS A 179 57.47 58.67 3.03
CA LYS A 179 58.79 59.06 3.56
C LYS A 179 59.66 59.71 2.49
N LYS A 180 59.74 59.13 1.29
CA LYS A 180 60.48 59.70 0.15
C LYS A 180 59.92 61.06 -0.26
N ARG A 181 58.59 61.21 -0.32
CA ARG A 181 57.92 62.49 -0.60
C ARG A 181 58.35 63.57 0.39
N LYS A 182 58.35 63.25 1.70
CA LYS A 182 58.83 64.16 2.75
C LYS A 182 60.32 64.51 2.61
N GLN A 183 61.17 63.51 2.31
CA GLN A 183 62.60 63.73 2.08
C GLN A 183 62.87 64.64 0.87
N TYR A 184 62.16 64.44 -0.24
CA TYR A 184 62.27 65.31 -1.42
C TYR A 184 61.76 66.72 -1.15
N ALA A 185 60.65 66.87 -0.43
CA ALA A 185 60.15 68.19 -0.04
C ALA A 185 61.20 68.97 0.80
N LEU A 186 61.86 68.29 1.73
CA LEU A 186 62.96 68.88 2.51
C LEU A 186 64.15 69.26 1.62
N LEU A 187 64.56 68.39 0.69
CA LEU A 187 65.64 68.67 -0.25
C LEU A 187 65.33 69.92 -1.10
N PHE A 188 64.09 70.04 -1.61
CA PHE A 188 63.66 71.22 -2.36
C PHE A 188 63.71 72.49 -1.50
N HIS A 189 63.31 72.42 -0.23
CA HIS A 189 63.43 73.55 0.69
C HIS A 189 64.88 74.01 0.87
N VAL A 190 65.81 73.07 1.08
CA VAL A 190 67.24 73.39 1.22
C VAL A 190 67.82 73.95 -0.08
N LEU A 191 67.40 73.42 -1.24
CA LEU A 191 67.79 73.96 -2.54
C LEU A 191 67.32 75.40 -2.71
N ASP A 192 66.07 75.70 -2.34
CA ASP A 192 65.52 77.06 -2.36
C ASP A 192 66.29 77.98 -1.40
N GLU A 193 66.67 77.51 -0.21
CA GLU A 193 67.48 78.29 0.75
C GLU A 193 68.88 78.57 0.21
N LEU A 194 69.55 77.58 -0.38
CA LEU A 194 70.86 77.74 -1.00
C LEU A 194 70.81 78.69 -2.21
N GLN A 195 69.74 78.66 -3.00
CA GLN A 195 69.52 79.62 -4.10
C GLN A 195 69.20 81.04 -3.60
N ARG A 196 68.70 81.17 -2.38
CA ARG A 196 68.42 82.47 -1.73
C ARG A 196 69.62 83.04 -0.97
N LEU A 197 70.70 82.28 -0.79
CA LEU A 197 71.95 82.81 -0.25
C LEU A 197 72.61 83.71 -1.32
N PRO A 198 72.86 85.00 -1.03
CA PRO A 198 73.67 85.85 -1.92
C PRO A 198 75.16 85.42 -1.85
N ASP A 199 75.84 85.46 -3.01
CA ASP A 199 77.22 84.95 -3.24
C ASP A 199 78.36 85.72 -2.51
N ASP A 200 78.11 86.58 -1.51
CA ASP A 200 79.15 87.44 -0.90
C ASP A 200 79.30 87.28 0.64
N PRO A 201 80.52 87.07 1.18
CA PRO A 201 80.75 86.65 2.57
C PRO A 201 81.13 87.79 3.53
N ASP A 202 80.38 88.91 3.58
CA ASP A 202 80.63 89.96 4.58
C ASP A 202 79.35 90.76 4.90
N GLN A 203 78.46 90.17 5.70
CA GLN A 203 77.50 90.83 6.61
C GLN A 203 76.55 89.78 7.18
N LEU A 204 76.61 89.51 8.49
CA LEU A 204 75.46 89.11 9.33
C LEU A 204 75.92 88.99 10.80
N ASP A 205 76.41 90.11 11.35
CA ASP A 205 76.43 90.36 12.79
C ASP A 205 75.32 91.37 13.07
N THR A 206 74.17 90.92 13.58
CA THR A 206 73.21 91.60 14.48
C THR A 206 71.77 91.07 14.33
N ALA A 207 71.37 90.14 15.20
CA ALA A 207 70.02 90.07 15.76
C ALA A 207 70.01 89.15 16.99
N VAL A 208 70.01 89.82 18.13
CA VAL A 208 69.95 89.37 19.53
C VAL A 208 68.73 88.49 19.87
N HIS A 209 68.96 87.59 20.85
CA HIS A 209 68.05 87.09 21.91
C HIS A 209 67.26 85.78 21.76
N ALA A 210 67.63 84.82 22.63
CA ALA A 210 66.77 83.81 23.25
C ALA A 210 65.79 84.47 24.26
N PRO A 211 64.71 83.81 24.76
CA PRO A 211 64.89 82.76 25.78
C PRO A 211 63.87 81.57 25.78
N GLU A 212 64.35 80.48 26.39
CA GLU A 212 63.74 79.53 27.35
C GLU A 212 62.35 78.85 27.18
N SER A 213 62.43 77.51 27.19
CA SER A 213 61.61 76.47 27.87
C SER A 213 60.18 76.73 28.34
N THR A 214 59.27 75.80 28.01
CA THR A 214 58.34 75.19 28.98
C THR A 214 57.69 73.90 28.45
N ASP A 215 57.73 72.85 29.27
CA ASP A 215 56.93 71.62 29.16
C ASP A 215 55.43 71.89 29.29
N ILE A 216 54.59 71.16 28.55
CA ILE A 216 53.31 70.66 29.10
C ILE A 216 52.83 69.39 28.40
N ALA A 217 52.44 68.45 29.25
CA ALA A 217 51.90 67.11 29.00
C ALA A 217 50.46 67.11 28.45
N THR A 218 49.92 65.91 28.13
CA THR A 218 48.71 65.30 28.78
C THR A 218 47.91 64.34 27.87
N VAL A 219 47.94 63.05 28.24
CA VAL A 219 46.82 62.08 28.42
C VAL A 219 46.08 61.37 27.25
N GLY A 220 45.90 60.05 27.46
CA GLY A 220 44.74 59.22 27.04
C GLY A 220 45.12 57.78 26.64
N GLN A 221 45.31 56.80 27.54
CA GLN A 221 44.34 55.83 28.09
C GLN A 221 43.49 55.00 27.09
N ASN A 222 43.74 53.67 27.05
CA ASN A 222 42.81 52.52 27.29
C ASN A 222 43.53 51.19 26.90
N ALA A 223 43.78 50.21 27.78
CA ALA A 223 42.87 49.15 28.31
C ALA A 223 42.22 48.31 27.18
N MET A 224 42.58 47.05 26.91
CA MET A 224 42.31 45.78 27.64
C MET A 224 40.81 45.46 27.83
N GLU A 225 40.31 44.50 27.02
CA GLU A 225 39.19 43.53 27.19
C GLU A 225 38.98 42.92 25.77
N VAL A 226 39.15 41.62 25.46
CA VAL A 226 38.56 40.37 25.99
C VAL A 226 37.04 40.47 26.13
N ASP A 227 36.30 40.02 25.11
CA ASP A 227 35.31 38.96 25.31
C ASP A 227 34.75 38.41 23.98
N THR A 228 34.51 37.09 24.00
CA THR A 228 33.55 36.26 23.21
C THR A 228 33.57 36.24 21.69
#